data_AF-A0A7X6MIU0-F1
#
_entry.id   AF-A0A7X6MIU0-F1
#
_cell.length_a   1.000
_cell.length_b   1.000
_cell.length_c   1.000
_cell.angle_alpha   90.00
_cell.angle_beta   90.00
_cell.angle_gamma   90.00
#
_symmetry.space_group_name_H-M   'P 1'
#
loop_
_entity.id
_entity.type
_entity.pdbx_description
1 polymer ?
#
loop_
_entity_poly.entity_id
_entity_poly.type
_entity_poly.pdbx_seq_one_letter_code
_entity_poly.pdbx_strand_id
1 'polypeptide(L)'
;MASRSELSARITRTLFEVLDQHPGGLHKNTLWNLVLGANPGLEEAWRKAVSGKTTPFTHMSWMATEAVKAGWMRKDGDGTWELTGAGRHTLAELDENANLKPLIKLRYHEWKRAKDSYDLAGNVLQSLPEGRWVGLKDLAEVSGLDPVALMQHLSAARTEGWHRVLDEEGRTPE
;
A
#
# COMPACT_ATOMS: atom_id res chain seq x y z
N MET A 1 21.57 -13.58 -16.23
CA MET A 1 20.51 -12.60 -16.55
C MET A 1 19.56 -12.56 -15.37
N ALA A 2 19.10 -11.38 -14.95
CA ALA A 2 18.16 -11.27 -13.84
C ALA A 2 16.81 -11.90 -14.23
N SER A 3 16.26 -12.71 -13.34
CA SER A 3 14.93 -13.30 -13.44
C SER A 3 13.84 -12.24 -13.27
N ARG A 4 12.63 -12.57 -13.70
CA ARG A 4 11.43 -11.75 -13.42
C ARG A 4 11.24 -11.49 -11.93
N SER A 5 11.53 -12.49 -11.07
CA SER A 5 11.33 -12.32 -9.62
C SER A 5 12.31 -11.33 -9.01
N GLU A 6 13.58 -11.39 -9.41
CA GLU A 6 14.60 -10.44 -8.96
C GLU A 6 14.31 -9.02 -9.45
N LEU A 7 13.87 -8.88 -10.70
CA LEU A 7 13.43 -7.59 -11.24
C LEU A 7 12.21 -7.03 -10.50
N SER A 8 11.21 -7.87 -10.22
CA SER A 8 10.06 -7.47 -9.40
C SER A 8 10.47 -7.03 -8.00
N ALA A 9 11.36 -7.77 -7.34
CA ALA A 9 11.82 -7.46 -5.98
C ALA A 9 12.51 -6.09 -5.95
N ARG A 10 13.42 -5.87 -6.89
CA ARG A 10 14.14 -4.61 -7.06
C ARG A 10 13.23 -3.42 -7.35
N ILE A 11 12.28 -3.56 -8.29
CA ILE A 11 11.27 -2.51 -8.56
C ILE A 11 10.50 -2.16 -7.29
N THR A 12 10.06 -3.18 -6.56
CA THR A 12 9.22 -2.99 -5.35
C THR A 12 10.02 -2.32 -4.23
N ARG A 13 11.28 -2.74 -4.03
CA ARG A 13 12.18 -2.14 -3.03
C ARG A 13 12.48 -0.68 -3.34
N THR A 14 12.95 -0.39 -4.55
CA THR A 14 13.24 0.99 -4.96
C THR A 14 11.99 1.89 -4.92
N LEU A 15 10.82 1.36 -5.29
CA LEU A 15 9.55 2.10 -5.15
C LEU A 15 9.34 2.58 -3.70
N PHE A 16 9.54 1.70 -2.73
CA PHE A 16 9.38 2.03 -1.31
C PHE A 16 10.46 3.01 -0.84
N GLU A 17 11.72 2.78 -1.17
CA GLU A 17 12.84 3.64 -0.78
C GLU A 17 12.70 5.06 -1.33
N VAL A 18 12.31 5.22 -2.60
CA VAL A 18 12.07 6.53 -3.19
C VAL A 18 10.93 7.25 -2.48
N LEU A 19 9.85 6.56 -2.14
CA LEU A 19 8.73 7.16 -1.41
C LEU A 19 9.06 7.48 0.05
N ASP A 20 9.91 6.70 0.70
CA ASP A 20 10.38 6.98 2.07
C ASP A 20 11.18 8.30 2.12
N GLN A 21 11.98 8.56 1.09
CA GLN A 21 12.70 9.82 0.92
C GLN A 21 11.79 11.02 0.60
N HIS A 22 10.52 10.78 0.25
CA HIS A 22 9.56 11.82 -0.12
C HIS A 22 8.24 11.65 0.67
N PRO A 23 8.20 12.01 1.97
CA PRO A 23 7.04 11.78 2.83
C PRO A 23 5.73 12.42 2.37
N GLY A 24 5.80 13.52 1.59
CA GLY A 24 4.64 14.17 0.97
C GLY A 24 4.10 13.45 -0.27
N GLY A 25 4.70 12.33 -0.66
CA GLY A 25 4.36 11.57 -1.85
C GLY A 25 4.93 12.16 -3.14
N LEU A 26 4.77 11.38 -4.21
CA LEU A 26 5.22 11.72 -5.55
C LEU A 26 4.18 11.32 -6.58
N HIS A 27 4.00 12.16 -7.61
CA HIS A 27 3.20 11.75 -8.77
C HIS A 27 3.83 10.53 -9.44
N LYS A 28 3.01 9.54 -9.82
CA LYS A 28 3.43 8.21 -10.32
C LYS A 28 4.45 8.25 -11.46
N ASN A 29 4.40 9.25 -12.34
CA ASN A 29 5.36 9.39 -13.44
C ASN A 29 6.73 9.86 -12.94
N THR A 30 6.75 10.81 -12.01
CA THR A 30 7.99 11.29 -11.36
C THR A 30 8.62 10.15 -10.56
N LEU A 31 7.80 9.43 -9.80
CA LEU A 31 8.22 8.23 -9.06
C LEU A 31 8.82 7.18 -9.98
N TRP A 32 8.19 6.89 -11.12
CA TRP A 32 8.73 5.95 -12.10
C TRP A 32 10.09 6.37 -12.65
N ASN A 33 10.26 7.67 -12.97
CA ASN A 33 11.54 8.18 -13.46
C ASN A 33 12.66 8.02 -12.40
N LEU A 34 12.35 8.23 -11.12
CA LEU A 34 13.30 8.00 -10.03
C LEU A 34 13.63 6.51 -9.86
N VAL A 35 12.63 5.63 -9.96
CA VAL A 35 12.85 4.17 -9.94
C VAL A 35 13.75 3.72 -11.10
N LEU A 36 13.55 4.28 -12.31
CA LEU A 36 14.44 4.03 -13.44
C LEU A 36 15.85 4.57 -13.23
N GLY A 37 15.98 5.78 -12.68
CA GLY A 37 17.26 6.40 -12.37
C GLY A 37 18.08 5.59 -11.36
N ALA A 38 17.42 5.06 -10.34
CA ALA A 38 18.03 4.17 -9.35
C ALA A 38 18.30 2.75 -9.88
N ASN A 39 17.71 2.36 -11.02
CA ASN A 39 17.90 1.05 -11.64
C ASN A 39 18.29 1.15 -13.12
N PRO A 40 19.52 1.58 -13.44
CA PRO A 40 19.99 1.67 -14.82
C PRO A 40 19.85 0.33 -15.57
N GLY A 41 19.28 0.37 -16.77
CA GLY A 41 19.07 -0.81 -17.61
C GLY A 41 17.87 -1.70 -17.21
N LEU A 42 17.05 -1.28 -16.23
CA LEU A 42 15.88 -2.04 -15.77
C LEU A 42 14.93 -2.44 -16.90
N GLU A 43 14.62 -1.52 -17.81
CA GLU A 43 13.67 -1.78 -18.90
C GLU A 43 14.19 -2.82 -19.90
N GLU A 44 15.48 -2.76 -20.21
CA GLU A 44 16.12 -3.74 -21.10
C GLU A 44 16.21 -5.10 -20.43
N ALA A 45 16.60 -5.14 -19.14
CA ALA A 45 16.60 -6.37 -18.37
C ALA A 45 15.19 -6.99 -18.27
N TRP A 46 14.16 -6.16 -18.08
CA TRP A 46 12.77 -6.60 -18.07
C TRP A 46 12.35 -7.18 -19.42
N ARG A 47 12.65 -6.51 -20.53
CA ARG A 47 12.31 -6.97 -21.88
C ARG A 47 12.92 -8.34 -22.20
N LYS A 48 14.14 -8.60 -21.71
CA LYS A 48 14.81 -9.89 -21.87
C LYS A 48 14.22 -10.99 -20.98
N ALA A 49 13.77 -10.64 -19.78
CA ALA A 49 13.34 -11.60 -18.77
C ALA A 49 11.83 -11.89 -18.77
N VAL A 50 11.01 -11.02 -19.36
CA VAL A 50 9.55 -11.09 -19.30
C VAL A 50 8.96 -11.05 -20.71
N SER A 51 8.29 -12.14 -21.09
CA SER A 51 7.51 -12.20 -22.33
C SER A 51 6.17 -11.48 -22.18
N GLY A 52 5.69 -10.86 -23.25
CA GLY A 52 4.35 -10.26 -23.34
C GLY A 52 4.35 -8.74 -23.30
N LYS A 53 3.16 -8.14 -23.05
CA LYS A 53 2.94 -6.69 -23.13
C LYS A 53 3.07 -5.96 -21.79
N THR A 54 3.26 -6.67 -20.67
CA THR A 54 3.38 -6.05 -19.35
C THR A 54 4.72 -5.33 -19.24
N THR A 55 4.69 -4.01 -19.22
CA THR A 55 5.87 -3.17 -18.98
C THR A 55 6.26 -3.22 -17.50
N PRO A 56 7.51 -2.89 -17.15
CA PRO A 56 7.90 -2.81 -15.75
C PRO A 56 7.12 -1.71 -15.00
N PHE A 57 6.73 -0.62 -15.67
CA PHE A 57 5.83 0.40 -15.11
C PHE A 57 4.43 -0.15 -14.78
N THR A 58 3.82 -0.91 -15.69
CA THR A 58 2.53 -1.58 -15.43
C THR A 58 2.66 -2.54 -14.25
N HIS A 59 3.77 -3.28 -14.19
CA HIS A 59 4.03 -4.17 -13.07
C HIS A 59 4.17 -3.42 -11.73
N MET A 60 4.94 -2.32 -11.70
CA MET A 60 5.05 -1.45 -10.53
C MET A 60 3.69 -0.93 -10.10
N SER A 61 2.85 -0.52 -11.05
CA SER A 61 1.52 0.01 -10.78
C SER A 61 0.60 -1.02 -10.11
N TRP A 62 0.68 -2.29 -10.54
CA TRP A 62 -0.04 -3.39 -9.90
C TRP A 62 0.48 -3.67 -8.50
N MET A 63 1.80 -3.73 -8.31
CA MET A 63 2.40 -3.89 -6.98
C MET A 63 1.99 -2.78 -6.03
N ALA A 64 1.97 -1.53 -6.50
CA ALA A 64 1.50 -0.39 -5.71
C ALA A 64 0.03 -0.51 -5.32
N THR A 65 -0.83 -1.05 -6.20
CA THR A 65 -2.25 -1.30 -5.85
C THR A 65 -2.37 -2.40 -4.78
N GLU A 66 -1.55 -3.45 -4.85
CA GLU A 66 -1.52 -4.48 -3.82
C GLU A 66 -1.00 -3.94 -2.48
N ALA A 67 0.02 -3.07 -2.52
CA ALA A 67 0.54 -2.39 -1.34
C ALA A 67 -0.47 -1.44 -0.70
N VAL A 68 -1.34 -0.79 -1.49
CA VAL A 68 -2.49 -0.02 -0.95
C VAL A 68 -3.44 -0.94 -0.20
N LYS A 69 -3.80 -2.09 -0.79
CA LYS A 69 -4.67 -3.06 -0.12
C LYS A 69 -4.03 -3.69 1.11
N ALA A 70 -2.69 -3.81 1.12
CA ALA A 70 -1.93 -4.26 2.28
C ALA A 70 -1.82 -3.21 3.40
N GLY A 71 -2.22 -1.95 3.17
CA GLY A 71 -2.15 -0.87 4.15
C GLY A 71 -0.82 -0.09 4.15
N TRP A 72 0.05 -0.29 3.15
CA TRP A 72 1.43 0.22 3.15
C TRP A 72 1.66 1.40 2.22
N MET A 73 0.77 1.63 1.27
CA MET A 73 0.82 2.76 0.35
C MET A 73 -0.52 3.46 0.29
N ARG A 74 -0.51 4.76 0.01
CA ARG A 74 -1.71 5.54 -0.33
C ARG A 74 -1.60 6.07 -1.75
N LYS A 75 -2.74 6.19 -2.42
CA LYS A 75 -2.91 6.89 -3.70
C LYS A 75 -4.03 7.91 -3.52
N ASP A 76 -3.77 9.16 -3.83
CA ASP A 76 -4.73 10.27 -3.63
C ASP A 76 -5.87 10.32 -4.66
N GLY A 77 -5.71 9.64 -5.80
CA GLY A 77 -6.64 9.69 -6.94
C GLY A 77 -6.16 10.59 -8.08
N ASP A 78 -5.42 11.65 -7.76
CA ASP A 78 -4.80 12.58 -8.71
C ASP A 78 -3.44 12.09 -9.24
N GLY A 79 -2.94 10.99 -8.66
CA GLY A 79 -1.76 10.28 -9.13
C GLY A 79 -0.56 10.41 -8.20
N THR A 80 -0.70 11.09 -7.05
CA THR A 80 0.31 11.14 -5.99
C THR A 80 0.25 9.86 -5.16
N TRP A 81 1.39 9.20 -5.06
CA TRP A 81 1.56 7.98 -4.27
C TRP A 81 2.52 8.26 -3.12
N GLU A 82 2.26 7.64 -1.98
CA GLU A 82 3.07 7.80 -0.78
C GLU A 82 3.09 6.50 0.04
N LEU A 83 4.06 6.39 0.96
CA LEU A 83 4.03 5.35 1.99
C LEU A 83 3.17 5.81 3.17
N THR A 84 2.41 4.88 3.74
CA THR A 84 1.78 5.10 5.05
C THR A 84 2.82 4.97 6.16
N GLY A 85 2.46 5.32 7.41
CA GLY A 85 3.31 5.05 8.56
C GLY A 85 3.71 3.57 8.68
N ALA A 86 2.77 2.66 8.44
CA ALA A 86 3.00 1.22 8.44
C ALA A 86 3.95 0.77 7.31
N GLY A 87 3.82 1.37 6.11
CA GLY A 87 4.73 1.10 5.00
C GLY A 87 6.17 1.51 5.29
N ARG A 88 6.37 2.69 5.88
CA ARG A 88 7.69 3.18 6.31
C ARG A 88 8.30 2.33 7.41
N HIS A 89 7.52 2.02 8.44
CA HIS A 89 7.98 1.16 9.54
C HIS A 89 8.42 -0.22 9.02
N THR A 90 7.60 -0.84 8.15
CA THR A 90 7.96 -2.13 7.52
C THR A 90 9.26 -2.02 6.72
N LEU A 91 9.46 -0.95 5.96
CA LEU A 91 10.69 -0.75 5.19
C LEU A 91 11.92 -0.64 6.10
N ALA A 92 11.79 0.06 7.22
CA ALA A 92 12.87 0.30 8.18
C ALA A 92 13.29 -0.95 8.96
N GLU A 93 12.36 -1.88 9.21
CA GLU A 93 12.65 -3.14 9.93
C GLU A 93 13.27 -4.22 9.03
N LEU A 94 13.15 -4.08 7.71
CA LEU A 94 13.62 -5.07 6.76
C LEU A 94 15.06 -4.80 6.33
N ASP A 95 15.85 -5.87 6.26
CA ASP A 95 17.17 -5.85 5.62
C ASP A 95 17.11 -5.22 4.22
N GLU A 96 18.18 -4.54 3.82
CA GLU A 96 18.27 -3.87 2.51
C GLU A 96 18.01 -4.81 1.33
N ASN A 97 18.36 -6.09 1.49
CA ASN A 97 18.19 -7.14 0.48
C ASN A 97 16.86 -7.91 0.59
N ALA A 98 16.01 -7.57 1.56
CA ALA A 98 14.76 -8.28 1.78
C ALA A 98 13.79 -8.07 0.61
N ASN A 99 13.15 -9.16 0.18
CA ASN A 99 12.15 -9.10 -0.87
C ASN A 99 10.79 -8.70 -0.30
N LEU A 100 10.36 -7.45 -0.54
CA LEU A 100 9.07 -6.92 -0.11
C LEU A 100 7.86 -7.58 -0.79
N LYS A 101 8.03 -8.15 -1.99
CA LYS A 101 6.90 -8.64 -2.79
C LYS A 101 6.12 -9.78 -2.13
N PRO A 102 6.76 -10.85 -1.60
CA PRO A 102 6.05 -11.87 -0.83
C PRO A 102 5.24 -11.32 0.35
N LEU A 103 5.76 -10.30 1.05
CA LEU A 103 5.09 -9.70 2.20
C LEU A 103 3.85 -8.90 1.78
N ILE A 104 3.97 -8.08 0.73
CA ILE A 104 2.82 -7.38 0.12
C ILE A 104 1.76 -8.39 -0.33
N LYS A 105 2.18 -9.48 -0.99
CA LYS A 105 1.28 -10.52 -1.49
C LYS A 105 0.52 -11.21 -0.36
N LEU A 106 1.21 -11.57 0.72
CA LEU A 106 0.60 -12.19 1.89
C LEU A 106 -0.53 -11.32 2.43
N ARG A 107 -0.24 -10.04 2.71
CA ARG A 107 -1.22 -9.08 3.22
C ARG A 107 -2.34 -8.77 2.25
N TYR A 108 -2.03 -8.64 0.96
CA TYR A 108 -3.05 -8.51 -0.08
C TYR A 108 -4.00 -9.70 -0.10
N HIS A 109 -3.48 -10.93 0.06
CA HIS A 109 -4.31 -12.14 0.10
C HIS A 109 -5.15 -12.21 1.38
N GLU A 110 -4.63 -11.77 2.52
CA GLU A 110 -5.40 -11.62 3.76
C GLU A 110 -6.54 -10.62 3.58
N TRP A 111 -6.25 -9.42 3.09
CA TRP A 111 -7.27 -8.43 2.73
C TRP A 111 -8.31 -9.00 1.77
N LYS A 112 -7.86 -9.70 0.72
CA LYS A 112 -8.75 -10.27 -0.30
C LYS A 112 -9.69 -11.33 0.28
N ARG A 113 -9.22 -12.15 1.23
CA ARG A 113 -10.06 -13.15 1.92
C ARG A 113 -11.08 -12.50 2.85
N ALA A 114 -10.71 -11.39 3.49
CA ALA A 114 -11.55 -10.63 4.41
C ALA A 114 -12.29 -9.47 3.72
N LYS A 115 -12.40 -9.46 2.38
CA LYS A 115 -12.93 -8.32 1.61
C LYS A 115 -14.31 -7.88 2.12
N ASP A 116 -15.20 -8.83 2.36
CA ASP A 116 -16.57 -8.53 2.79
C ASP A 116 -16.60 -7.90 4.20
N SER A 117 -15.66 -8.25 5.09
CA SER A 117 -15.48 -7.60 6.38
C SER A 117 -14.99 -6.16 6.25
N TYR A 118 -14.05 -5.89 5.33
CA TYR A 118 -13.62 -4.52 5.04
C TYR A 118 -14.75 -3.68 4.41
N ASP A 119 -15.54 -4.27 3.52
CA ASP A 119 -16.71 -3.60 2.93
C ASP A 119 -17.77 -3.31 4.01
N LEU A 120 -17.99 -4.24 4.95
CA LEU A 120 -18.86 -4.02 6.12
C LEU A 120 -18.37 -2.85 6.98
N ALA A 121 -17.08 -2.78 7.30
CA ALA A 121 -16.52 -1.66 8.04
C ALA A 121 -16.76 -0.32 7.31
N GLY A 122 -16.57 -0.28 6.00
CA GLY A 122 -16.88 0.89 5.17
C GLY A 122 -18.36 1.28 5.21
N ASN A 123 -19.26 0.31 5.14
CA ASN A 123 -20.71 0.55 5.21
C ASN A 123 -21.12 1.11 6.58
N VAL A 124 -20.55 0.58 7.67
CA VAL A 124 -20.76 1.12 9.02
C VAL A 124 -20.35 2.59 9.07
N LEU A 125 -19.16 2.93 8.58
CA LEU A 125 -18.66 4.32 8.57
C LEU A 125 -19.54 5.29 7.79
N GLN A 126 -20.05 4.87 6.64
CA GLN A 126 -20.97 5.68 5.83
C GLN A 126 -22.34 5.84 6.49
N SER A 127 -22.78 4.87 7.29
CA SER A 127 -24.05 4.92 8.01
C SER A 127 -24.03 5.78 9.27
N LEU A 128 -22.84 6.21 9.73
CA LEU A 128 -22.72 7.03 10.93
C LEU A 128 -23.38 8.40 10.72
N PRO A 129 -24.24 8.85 11.66
CA PRO A 129 -24.77 10.21 11.63
C PRO A 129 -23.65 11.24 11.59
N GLU A 130 -23.92 12.39 11.00
CA GLU A 130 -22.97 13.50 10.98
C GLU A 130 -22.55 13.91 12.41
N GLY A 131 -21.25 14.22 12.58
CA GLY A 131 -20.69 14.56 13.88
C GLY A 131 -20.59 13.38 14.87
N ARG A 132 -20.59 12.13 14.36
CA ARG A 132 -20.33 10.93 15.17
C ARG A 132 -19.03 10.26 14.78
N TRP A 133 -18.39 9.68 15.80
CA TRP A 133 -17.17 8.89 15.69
C TRP A 133 -17.42 7.48 16.21
N VAL A 134 -16.60 6.54 15.74
CA VAL A 134 -16.57 5.15 16.21
C VAL A 134 -15.17 4.82 16.68
N GLY A 135 -15.05 4.07 17.78
CA GLY A 135 -13.77 3.54 18.21
C GLY A 135 -13.28 2.48 17.21
N LEU A 136 -11.98 2.46 16.93
CA LEU A 136 -11.36 1.46 16.07
C LEU A 136 -11.66 0.03 16.56
N LYS A 137 -11.60 -0.20 17.88
CA LYS A 137 -11.91 -1.48 18.51
C LYS A 137 -13.34 -1.92 18.24
N ASP A 138 -14.31 -1.02 18.41
CA ASP A 138 -15.73 -1.32 18.16
C ASP A 138 -15.98 -1.62 16.68
N LEU A 139 -15.37 -0.84 15.78
CA LEU A 139 -15.48 -1.07 14.34
C LEU A 139 -14.85 -2.41 13.94
N ALA A 140 -13.71 -2.75 14.53
CA ALA A 140 -13.01 -4.02 14.31
C ALA A 140 -13.85 -5.21 14.84
N GLU A 141 -14.45 -5.08 16.01
CA GLU A 141 -15.34 -6.10 16.58
C GLU A 141 -16.56 -6.35 15.69
N VAL A 142 -17.24 -5.29 15.24
CA VAL A 142 -18.41 -5.39 14.35
C VAL A 142 -18.06 -5.99 12.99
N SER A 143 -16.87 -5.69 12.46
CA SER A 143 -16.43 -6.19 11.16
C SER A 143 -15.69 -7.53 11.21
N GLY A 144 -15.34 -8.02 12.41
CA GLY A 144 -14.54 -9.22 12.60
C GLY A 144 -13.10 -9.07 12.08
N LEU A 145 -12.56 -7.85 12.09
CA LEU A 145 -11.21 -7.55 11.61
C LEU A 145 -10.22 -7.41 12.77
N ASP A 146 -8.95 -7.65 12.47
CA ASP A 146 -7.87 -7.24 13.38
C ASP A 146 -7.80 -5.69 13.41
N PRO A 147 -7.78 -5.05 14.60
CA PRO A 147 -7.76 -3.59 14.71
C PRO A 147 -6.56 -2.95 14.00
N VAL A 148 -5.37 -3.56 14.07
CA VAL A 148 -4.15 -3.01 13.43
C VAL A 148 -4.26 -3.10 11.92
N ALA A 149 -4.70 -4.23 11.38
CA ALA A 149 -4.93 -4.41 9.95
C ALA A 149 -6.03 -3.48 9.42
N LEU A 150 -7.09 -3.24 10.19
CA LEU A 150 -8.14 -2.28 9.86
C LEU A 150 -7.60 -0.84 9.86
N MET A 151 -6.85 -0.45 10.88
CA MET A 151 -6.22 0.88 10.96
C MET A 151 -5.35 1.15 9.73
N GLN A 152 -4.44 0.22 9.42
CA GLN A 152 -3.53 0.35 8.28
C GLN A 152 -4.28 0.39 6.94
N HIS A 153 -5.38 -0.36 6.83
CA HIS A 153 -6.24 -0.29 5.65
C HIS A 153 -6.89 1.09 5.51
N LEU A 154 -7.43 1.66 6.59
CA LEU A 154 -8.09 2.96 6.58
C LEU A 154 -7.11 4.10 6.27
N SER A 155 -5.88 4.05 6.80
CA SER A 155 -4.80 4.99 6.47
C SER A 155 -4.45 4.98 4.98
N ALA A 156 -4.44 3.80 4.36
CA ALA A 156 -4.06 3.60 2.97
C ALA A 156 -5.18 3.87 1.97
N ALA A 157 -6.35 3.25 2.18
CA ALA A 157 -7.47 3.28 1.26
C ALA A 157 -8.33 4.53 1.41
N ARG A 158 -8.33 5.17 2.60
CA ARG A 158 -9.13 6.34 2.94
C ARG A 158 -10.57 6.26 2.43
N THR A 159 -11.22 5.13 2.71
CA THR A 159 -12.64 4.95 2.39
C THR A 159 -13.47 6.07 3.01
N GLU A 160 -14.60 6.41 2.41
CA GLU A 160 -15.47 7.45 2.96
C GLU A 160 -15.78 7.19 4.44
N GLY A 161 -15.67 8.24 5.26
CA GLY A 161 -15.83 8.15 6.71
C GLY A 161 -14.59 7.70 7.50
N TRP A 162 -13.44 7.41 6.86
CA TRP A 162 -12.20 6.99 7.57
C TRP A 162 -11.78 7.94 8.70
N HIS A 163 -11.99 9.25 8.52
CA HIS A 163 -11.68 10.31 9.50
C HIS A 163 -12.60 10.31 10.73
N ARG A 164 -13.63 9.46 10.75
CA ARG A 164 -14.57 9.28 11.87
C ARG A 164 -14.18 8.08 12.75
N VAL A 165 -13.09 7.39 12.43
CA VAL A 165 -12.52 6.34 13.28
C VAL A 165 -11.50 6.96 14.20
N LEU A 166 -11.56 6.60 15.48
CA LEU A 166 -10.59 7.03 16.49
C LEU A 166 -9.90 5.81 17.12
N ASP A 167 -8.59 5.88 17.31
CA ASP A 167 -7.87 4.94 18.17
C ASP A 167 -8.13 5.20 19.67
N GLU A 168 -7.45 4.45 20.54
CA GLU A 168 -7.58 4.57 22.00
C GLU A 168 -7.13 5.93 22.52
N GLU A 169 -6.26 6.62 21.78
CA GLU A 169 -5.76 7.95 22.07
C GLU A 169 -6.58 9.07 21.41
N GLY A 170 -7.66 8.74 20.70
CA GLY A 170 -8.52 9.73 20.03
C GLY A 170 -7.94 10.26 18.72
N ARG A 171 -6.99 9.56 18.09
CA ARG A 171 -6.36 9.94 16.81
C ARG A 171 -7.01 9.22 15.64
N THR A 172 -7.02 9.86 14.48
CA THR A 172 -7.52 9.27 13.23
C THR A 172 -6.47 8.37 12.57
N PRO A 173 -6.87 7.45 11.67
CA PRO A 173 -5.94 6.65 10.87
C PRO A 173 -4.97 7.51 10.02
N GLU A 174 -3.65 7.37 10.23
CA GLU A 174 -2.59 8.04 9.43
C GLU A 174 -1.63 7.06 8.74
#